data_AF-A7RIJ9-F1
#
_entry.id   AF-A7RIJ9-F1
#
_cell.length_a   1.000
_cell.length_b   1.000
_cell.length_c   1.000
_cell.angle_alpha   90.00
_cell.angle_beta   90.00
_cell.angle_gamma   90.00
#
_symmetry.space_group_name_H-M   'P 1'
#
loop_
_entity.id
_entity.type
_entity.pdbx_description
1 polymer ?
#
loop_
_entity_poly.entity_id
_entity_poly.type
_entity_poly.pdbx_seq_one_letter_code
_entity_poly.pdbx_strand_id
1 'polypeptide(L)'
;MAAVLSMDNSVFAAFAFYSSVLILKILLVIFAIAFHRLKNQVFPSPEDYKKDPKGEKPQEIKTHPDVERARRVHANDLENIIPFILIGILYILTGPSAQTALIVFRVFTVARLLHTLTYFLGVSIIRGPSFLAGVLCIGFMIVNVIMATHKFAF
;
A
#
# COMPACT_ATOMS: atom_id res chain seq x y z
N MET A 1 27.41 17.91 -9.11
CA MET A 1 25.96 17.68 -8.96
C MET A 1 25.80 16.38 -8.20
N ALA A 2 25.00 16.35 -7.13
CA ALA A 2 24.69 15.09 -6.44
C ALA A 2 23.93 14.17 -7.41
N ALA A 3 24.16 12.86 -7.31
CA ALA A 3 23.38 11.90 -8.10
C ALA A 3 21.89 12.03 -7.72
N VAL A 4 21.00 11.97 -8.72
CA VAL A 4 19.56 12.15 -8.50
C VAL A 4 18.99 11.12 -7.51
N LEU A 5 19.51 9.89 -7.57
CA LEU A 5 19.21 8.79 -6.65
C LEU A 5 20.26 8.68 -5.53
N SER A 6 20.60 9.80 -4.89
CA SER A 6 21.44 9.85 -3.69
C SER A 6 20.64 10.34 -2.49
N MET A 7 21.01 9.91 -1.28
CA MET A 7 20.44 10.42 -0.03
C MET A 7 20.77 11.90 0.21
N ASP A 8 21.75 12.46 -0.50
CA ASP A 8 22.04 13.90 -0.50
C ASP A 8 20.91 14.71 -1.17
N ASN A 9 20.12 14.07 -2.05
CA ASN A 9 18.95 14.67 -2.65
C ASN A 9 17.77 14.57 -1.68
N SER A 10 17.33 15.72 -1.16
CA SER A 10 16.22 15.82 -0.20
C SER A 10 14.91 15.21 -0.71
N VAL A 11 14.66 15.25 -2.03
CA VAL A 11 13.47 14.65 -2.64
C VAL A 11 13.55 13.13 -2.60
N PHE A 12 14.71 12.57 -2.96
CA PHE A 12 14.93 11.12 -2.93
C PHE A 12 14.94 10.58 -1.50
N ALA A 13 15.61 11.26 -0.57
CA ALA A 13 15.61 10.89 0.84
C ALA A 13 14.19 10.85 1.43
N ALA A 14 13.37 11.86 1.11
CA ALA A 14 11.98 11.89 1.54
C ALA A 14 11.15 10.77 0.90
N PHE A 15 11.32 10.54 -0.40
CA PHE A 15 10.66 9.43 -1.08
C PHE A 15 11.03 8.07 -0.47
N ALA A 16 12.31 7.84 -0.17
CA ALA A 16 12.79 6.62 0.46
C ALA A 16 12.17 6.42 1.84
N PHE A 17 12.08 7.49 2.65
CA PHE A 17 11.43 7.46 3.95
C PHE A 17 9.94 7.10 3.84
N TYR A 18 9.16 7.82 3.04
CA TYR A 18 7.71 7.58 2.90
C TYR A 18 7.41 6.21 2.28
N SER A 19 8.18 5.78 1.27
CA SER A 19 8.07 4.44 0.69
C SER A 19 8.35 3.35 1.72
N SER A 20 9.38 3.53 2.55
CA SER A 20 9.71 2.57 3.62
C SER A 20 8.60 2.47 4.67
N VAL A 21 8.00 3.59 5.06
CA VAL A 21 6.84 3.61 5.97
C VAL A 21 5.65 2.83 5.38
N LEU A 22 5.38 3.01 4.09
CA LEU A 22 4.29 2.32 3.41
C LEU A 22 4.54 0.81 3.25
N ILE A 23 5.78 0.41 2.96
CA ILE A 23 6.19 -0.99 2.92
C ILE A 23 6.06 -1.62 4.31
N LEU A 24 6.52 -0.93 5.36
CA LEU A 24 6.35 -1.38 6.74
C LEU A 24 4.85 -1.58 7.05
N LYS A 25 4.00 -0.67 6.61
CA LYS A 25 2.54 -0.81 6.77
C LYS A 25 2.01 -2.07 6.08
N ILE A 26 2.45 -2.38 4.86
CA ILE A 26 2.07 -3.63 4.16
C ILE A 26 2.45 -4.84 5.01
N LEU A 27 3.67 -4.86 5.58
CA LEU A 27 4.13 -5.94 6.46
C LEU A 27 3.23 -6.08 7.70
N LEU A 28 2.88 -4.95 8.35
CA LEU A 28 1.95 -4.96 9.50
C LEU A 28 0.58 -5.52 9.14
N VAL A 29 0.05 -5.26 7.93
CA VAL A 29 -1.22 -5.83 7.47
C VAL A 29 -1.10 -7.35 7.26
N ILE A 30 0.04 -7.86 6.78
CA ILE A 30 0.29 -9.31 6.68
C ILE A 30 0.25 -9.96 8.07
N PHE A 31 0.89 -9.35 9.07
CA PHE A 31 0.81 -9.82 10.45
C PHE A 31 -0.62 -9.78 11.00
N ALA A 32 -1.40 -8.73 10.68
CA ALA A 32 -2.81 -8.65 11.07
C ALA A 32 -3.65 -9.78 10.45
N ILE A 33 -3.42 -10.13 9.18
CA ILE A 33 -4.07 -11.29 8.54
C ILE A 33 -3.72 -12.57 9.30
N ALA A 34 -2.43 -12.80 9.59
CA ALA A 34 -1.99 -13.99 10.33
C ALA A 34 -2.63 -14.06 11.73
N PHE A 35 -2.68 -12.93 12.44
CA PHE A 35 -3.33 -12.83 13.74
C PHE A 35 -4.82 -13.18 13.67
N HIS A 36 -5.57 -12.60 12.72
CA HIS A 36 -6.99 -12.90 12.54
C HIS A 36 -7.24 -14.35 12.12
N ARG A 37 -6.32 -14.97 11.37
CA ARG A 37 -6.38 -16.39 11.02
C ARG A 37 -6.21 -17.29 12.24
N LEU A 38 -5.19 -17.03 13.05
CA LEU A 38 -4.92 -17.79 14.28
C LEU A 38 -6.06 -17.61 15.30
N LYS A 39 -6.53 -16.37 15.51
CA LYS A 39 -7.62 -16.07 16.44
C LYS A 39 -8.93 -16.75 16.06
N ASN A 40 -9.26 -16.79 14.77
CA ASN A 40 -10.52 -17.33 14.28
C ASN A 40 -10.41 -18.79 13.79
N GLN A 41 -9.25 -19.43 13.95
CA GLN A 41 -8.95 -20.79 13.47
C GLN A 41 -9.26 -20.99 11.97
N VAL A 42 -9.00 -19.96 11.17
CA VAL A 42 -9.21 -19.97 9.72
C VAL A 42 -7.88 -20.13 9.00
N PHE A 43 -7.60 -21.36 8.59
CA PHE A 43 -6.39 -21.69 7.88
C PHE A 43 -6.61 -21.70 6.35
N PRO A 44 -5.59 -21.32 5.56
CA PRO A 44 -5.70 -21.29 4.10
C PRO A 44 -5.68 -22.68 3.48
N SER A 45 -4.94 -23.61 4.08
CA SER A 45 -4.73 -24.95 3.56
C SER A 45 -5.39 -26.01 4.45
N PRO A 46 -5.96 -27.07 3.88
CA PRO A 46 -6.54 -28.18 4.65
C PRO A 46 -5.51 -28.88 5.54
N GLU A 47 -4.22 -28.82 5.19
CA GLU A 47 -3.08 -29.38 5.92
C GLU A 47 -2.83 -28.71 7.29
N ASP A 48 -3.14 -27.43 7.39
CA ASP A 48 -2.92 -26.62 8.60
C ASP A 48 -3.99 -26.86 9.66
N TYR A 49 -5.14 -27.41 9.27
CA TYR A 49 -6.12 -27.92 10.20
C TYR A 49 -5.51 -29.15 10.85
N LYS A 50 -4.98 -28.99 12.07
CA LYS A 50 -4.62 -30.14 12.91
C LYS A 50 -5.76 -31.14 12.83
N LYS A 51 -5.46 -32.40 12.50
CA LYS A 51 -6.41 -33.52 12.63
C LYS A 51 -7.10 -33.34 13.98
N ASP A 52 -8.38 -33.00 13.94
CA ASP A 52 -9.17 -32.89 15.15
C ASP A 52 -8.97 -34.22 15.90
N PRO A 53 -8.58 -34.22 17.20
CA PRO A 53 -8.48 -35.45 17.98
C PRO A 53 -9.75 -36.30 17.91
N LYS A 54 -10.89 -35.71 17.52
CA LYS A 54 -12.19 -36.37 17.36
C LYS A 54 -12.48 -36.97 15.98
N GLY A 55 -11.55 -36.88 15.01
CA GLY A 55 -11.76 -37.47 13.68
C GLY A 55 -12.86 -36.80 12.85
N GLU A 56 -13.26 -35.58 13.21
CA GLU A 56 -14.16 -34.77 12.40
C GLU A 56 -13.44 -34.35 11.11
N LYS A 57 -14.18 -34.36 9.99
CA LYS A 57 -13.67 -33.98 8.65
C LYS A 57 -12.96 -32.63 8.74
N PRO A 58 -11.91 -32.38 7.91
CA PRO A 58 -11.27 -31.07 7.85
C PRO A 58 -12.37 -30.03 7.74
N GLN A 59 -12.49 -29.14 8.73
CA GLN A 59 -13.53 -28.13 8.71
C GLN A 59 -13.43 -27.41 7.37
N GLU A 60 -14.53 -27.37 6.60
CA GLU A 60 -14.60 -26.65 5.33
C GLU A 60 -13.92 -25.30 5.48
N ILE A 61 -13.24 -24.81 4.43
CA ILE A 61 -12.50 -23.54 4.43
C ILE A 61 -13.45 -22.41 4.87
N LYS A 62 -13.53 -22.17 6.18
CA LYS A 62 -14.43 -21.19 6.76
C LYS A 62 -13.82 -19.83 6.48
N THR A 63 -14.39 -19.08 5.54
CA THR A 63 -14.02 -17.69 5.38
C THR A 63 -14.53 -16.89 6.57
N HIS A 64 -13.62 -16.19 7.28
CA HIS A 64 -14.01 -15.27 8.35
C HIS A 64 -14.05 -13.83 7.80
N PRO A 65 -15.13 -13.06 8.05
CA PRO A 65 -15.25 -11.68 7.55
C PRO A 65 -14.05 -10.79 7.89
N ASP A 66 -13.46 -10.95 9.08
CA ASP A 66 -12.27 -10.18 9.48
C ASP A 66 -11.01 -10.55 8.69
N VAL A 67 -10.82 -11.84 8.37
CA VAL A 67 -9.68 -12.30 7.57
C VAL A 67 -9.82 -11.76 6.15
N GLU A 68 -11.01 -11.84 5.57
CA GLU A 68 -11.26 -11.26 4.25
C GLU A 68 -11.12 -9.73 4.26
N ARG A 69 -11.55 -9.07 5.33
CA ARG A 69 -11.38 -7.62 5.51
C ARG A 69 -9.91 -7.26 5.47
N ALA A 70 -9.07 -7.93 6.25
CA ALA A 70 -7.63 -7.70 6.25
C ALA A 70 -6.99 -8.04 4.89
N ARG A 71 -7.45 -9.10 4.19
CA ARG A 71 -7.00 -9.42 2.82
C ARG A 71 -7.35 -8.32 1.81
N ARG A 72 -8.55 -7.74 1.89
CA ARG A 72 -8.96 -6.64 1.01
C ARG A 72 -8.14 -5.37 1.26
N VAL A 73 -7.79 -5.08 2.51
CA VAL A 73 -6.82 -4.01 2.82
C VAL A 73 -5.49 -4.29 2.15
N HIS A 74 -4.96 -5.50 2.32
CA HIS A 74 -3.67 -5.88 1.76
C HIS A 74 -3.65 -5.79 0.22
N ALA A 75 -4.68 -6.32 -0.44
CA ALA A 75 -4.81 -6.23 -1.90
C ALA A 75 -4.84 -4.77 -2.38
N ASN A 76 -5.67 -3.93 -1.75
CA ASN A 76 -5.74 -2.51 -2.10
C ASN A 76 -4.42 -1.78 -1.85
N ASP A 77 -3.69 -2.17 -0.81
CA ASP A 77 -2.37 -1.61 -0.53
C ASP A 77 -1.35 -1.98 -1.60
N LEU A 78 -1.35 -3.23 -2.08
CA LEU A 78 -0.50 -3.64 -3.21
C LEU A 78 -0.87 -2.89 -4.50
N GLU A 79 -2.17 -2.78 -4.80
CA GLU A 79 -2.69 -2.08 -5.99
C GLU A 79 -2.34 -0.58 -6.02
N ASN A 80 -2.04 0.04 -4.87
CA ASN A 80 -1.75 1.48 -4.80
C ASN A 80 -0.28 1.80 -4.48
N ILE A 81 0.31 1.11 -3.51
CA ILE A 81 1.67 1.39 -3.05
C ILE A 81 2.70 0.94 -4.09
N ILE A 82 2.47 -0.19 -4.78
CA ILE A 82 3.40 -0.63 -5.85
C ILE A 82 3.46 0.40 -6.99
N PRO A 83 2.32 0.85 -7.58
CA PRO A 83 2.37 1.91 -8.57
C PRO A 83 3.00 3.20 -8.05
N PHE A 84 2.72 3.59 -6.80
CA PHE A 84 3.33 4.78 -6.19
C PHE A 84 4.86 4.69 -6.13
N ILE A 85 5.41 3.54 -5.73
CA ILE A 85 6.87 3.36 -5.67
C ILE A 85 7.46 3.43 -7.09
N LEU A 86 6.84 2.74 -8.06
CA LEU A 86 7.34 2.68 -9.43
C LEU A 86 7.30 4.07 -10.11
N ILE A 87 6.14 4.75 -10.07
CA ILE A 87 6.01 6.07 -10.67
C ILE A 87 6.77 7.13 -9.88
N GLY A 88 6.90 6.97 -8.57
CA GLY A 88 7.63 7.90 -7.71
C GLY A 88 9.10 7.98 -8.08
N ILE A 89 9.74 6.84 -8.37
CA ILE A 89 11.12 6.81 -8.87
C ILE A 89 11.21 7.56 -10.20
N LEU A 90 10.32 7.28 -11.15
CA LEU A 90 10.30 7.95 -12.46
C LEU A 90 10.05 9.46 -12.32
N TYR A 91 9.17 9.87 -11.41
CA TYR A 91 8.86 11.25 -11.12
C TYR A 91 10.05 12.01 -10.54
N ILE A 92 10.86 11.39 -9.67
CA ILE A 92 12.08 12.03 -9.14
C ILE A 92 13.09 12.30 -10.27
N LEU A 93 13.17 11.42 -11.26
CA LEU A 93 14.05 11.56 -12.42
C LEU A 93 13.63 12.73 -13.34
N THR A 94 12.39 13.23 -13.25
CA THR A 94 11.97 14.42 -14.01
C THR A 94 12.44 15.73 -13.39
N GLY A 95 13.18 15.70 -12.28
CA GLY A 95 13.65 16.89 -11.56
C GLY A 95 12.52 17.79 -11.02
N PRO A 96 11.54 17.26 -10.26
CA PRO A 96 10.42 18.04 -9.78
C PRO A 96 10.85 19.04 -8.70
N SER A 97 10.04 20.08 -8.47
CA SER A 97 10.22 20.96 -7.31
C SER A 97 10.11 20.17 -6.00
N ALA A 98 11.08 20.36 -5.11
CA ALA A 98 11.15 19.63 -3.84
C ALA A 98 9.91 19.81 -2.97
N GLN A 99 9.34 21.02 -2.94
CA GLN A 99 8.12 21.31 -2.18
C GLN A 99 6.93 20.50 -2.70
N THR A 100 6.73 20.49 -4.03
CA THR A 100 5.63 19.76 -4.67
C THR A 100 5.76 18.26 -4.43
N ALA A 101 6.95 17.70 -4.64
CA ALA A 101 7.20 16.27 -4.42
C ALA A 101 6.94 15.87 -2.96
N LEU A 102 7.40 16.66 -2.00
CA LEU A 102 7.17 16.42 -0.56
C LEU A 102 5.68 16.42 -0.21
N ILE A 103 4.90 17.36 -0.74
CA ILE A 103 3.46 17.43 -0.51
C ILE A 103 2.79 16.18 -1.06
N VAL A 104 3.09 15.79 -2.31
CA VAL A 104 2.50 14.60 -2.94
C VAL A 104 2.81 13.33 -2.14
N PHE A 105 4.06 13.13 -1.72
CA PHE A 105 4.44 11.96 -0.93
C PHE A 105 3.76 11.92 0.44
N ARG A 106 3.63 13.08 1.10
CA ARG A 106 2.92 13.20 2.39
C ARG A 106 1.44 12.93 2.26
N VAL A 107 0.77 13.57 1.29
CA VAL A 107 -0.67 13.40 1.06
C VAL A 107 -0.97 11.95 0.73
N PHE A 108 -0.19 11.33 -0.17
CA PHE A 108 -0.34 9.91 -0.48
C PHE A 108 -0.18 9.03 0.76
N THR A 109 0.88 9.24 1.54
CA THR A 109 1.15 8.41 2.74
C THR A 109 0.03 8.53 3.76
N VAL A 110 -0.39 9.76 4.09
CA VAL A 110 -1.47 10.01 5.06
C VAL A 110 -2.78 9.41 4.56
N ALA A 111 -3.11 9.61 3.28
CA ALA A 111 -4.31 9.02 2.68
C ALA A 111 -4.30 7.49 2.78
N ARG A 112 -3.15 6.84 2.57
CA ARG A 112 -3.03 5.38 2.68
C ARG A 112 -3.10 4.85 4.11
N LEU A 113 -2.58 5.60 5.09
CA LEU A 113 -2.73 5.25 6.50
C LEU A 113 -4.19 5.40 6.96
N LEU A 114 -4.85 6.50 6.58
CA LEU A 114 -6.27 6.72 6.87
C LEU A 114 -7.17 5.68 6.21
N HIS A 115 -6.90 5.32 4.94
CA HIS A 115 -7.65 4.28 4.27
C HIS A 115 -7.57 2.95 5.02
N THR A 116 -6.36 2.52 5.42
CA THR A 116 -6.18 1.28 6.21
C THR A 116 -6.88 1.35 7.55
N LEU A 117 -6.72 2.46 8.30
CA LEU A 117 -7.34 2.63 9.62
C LEU A 117 -8.87 2.59 9.54
N THR A 118 -9.45 3.34 8.60
CA THR A 118 -10.91 3.39 8.40
C THR A 118 -11.47 2.05 7.96
N TYR A 119 -10.70 1.26 7.21
CA TYR A 119 -11.09 -0.09 6.83
C TYR A 119 -11.20 -1.03 8.04
N PHE A 120 -10.23 -0.99 8.96
CA PHE A 120 -10.28 -1.80 10.19
C PHE A 120 -11.39 -1.31 11.14
N LEU A 121 -11.57 0.01 11.27
CA LEU A 121 -12.62 0.61 12.10
C LEU A 121 -14.04 0.50 11.50
N GLY A 122 -14.19 0.05 10.25
CA GLY A 122 -15.49 -0.06 9.59
C GLY A 122 -16.12 1.29 9.20
N VAL A 123 -15.33 2.36 9.12
CA VAL A 123 -15.81 3.71 8.79
C VAL A 123 -15.78 3.92 7.28
N SER A 124 -16.96 3.98 6.64
CA SER A 124 -17.05 4.10 5.17
C SER A 124 -16.88 5.53 4.64
N ILE A 125 -17.29 6.54 5.41
CA ILE A 125 -17.36 7.95 4.96
C ILE A 125 -15.98 8.49 4.54
N ILE A 126 -14.93 8.13 5.27
CA ILE A 126 -13.55 8.61 5.04
C ILE A 126 -12.79 7.69 4.08
N ARG A 127 -13.20 6.43 3.96
CA ARG A 127 -12.53 5.42 3.12
C ARG A 127 -12.56 5.78 1.64
N GLY A 128 -13.71 6.19 1.11
CA GLY A 128 -13.84 6.60 -0.29
C GLY A 128 -12.94 7.81 -0.65
N PRO A 129 -13.04 8.93 0.09
CA PRO A 129 -12.21 10.10 -0.14
C PRO A 129 -10.70 9.84 0.02
N SER A 130 -10.29 9.04 1.02
CA SER A 130 -8.87 8.68 1.20
C SER A 130 -8.33 7.81 0.07
N PHE A 131 -9.14 6.89 -0.47
CA PHE A 131 -8.78 6.16 -1.68
C PHE A 131 -8.59 7.12 -2.88
N LEU A 132 -9.57 8.00 -3.12
CA LEU A 132 -9.52 8.95 -4.22
C LEU A 132 -8.30 9.87 -4.15
N ALA A 133 -7.98 10.40 -2.96
CA ALA A 133 -6.78 11.22 -2.76
C ALA A 133 -5.48 10.48 -3.13
N GLY A 134 -5.39 9.19 -2.81
CA GLY A 134 -4.25 8.35 -3.20
C GLY A 134 -4.15 8.19 -4.72
N VAL A 135 -5.26 7.90 -5.39
CA VAL A 135 -5.32 7.77 -6.86
C VAL A 135 -4.94 9.08 -7.55
N LEU A 136 -5.41 10.22 -7.05
CA LEU A 136 -5.07 11.53 -7.60
C LEU A 136 -3.57 11.84 -7.48
N CYS A 137 -2.92 11.46 -6.38
CA CYS A 137 -1.47 11.61 -6.22
C CYS A 137 -0.70 10.78 -7.26
N ILE A 138 -1.13 9.53 -7.49
CA ILE A 138 -0.53 8.66 -8.52
C ILE A 138 -0.75 9.27 -9.91
N GLY A 139 -1.98 9.66 -10.24
CA GLY A 139 -2.31 10.28 -11.52
C GLY A 139 -1.52 11.56 -11.79
N PHE A 140 -1.35 12.41 -10.77
CA PHE A 140 -0.52 13.60 -10.85
C PHE A 140 0.94 13.26 -11.22
N MET A 141 1.56 12.29 -10.56
CA MET A 141 2.93 11.89 -10.89
C MET A 141 3.02 11.30 -12.31
N ILE A 142 2.04 10.48 -12.72
CA ILE A 142 1.98 9.91 -14.08
C ILE A 142 1.96 11.02 -15.14
N VAL A 143 1.06 12.00 -14.99
CA VAL A 143 0.94 13.11 -15.95
C VAL A 143 2.24 13.89 -16.05
N ASN A 144 2.89 14.19 -14.93
CA ASN A 144 4.18 14.90 -14.94
C ASN A 144 5.28 14.09 -15.61
N VAL A 145 5.34 12.78 -15.38
CA VAL A 145 6.31 11.90 -16.04
C VAL A 145 6.08 11.89 -17.55
N ILE A 146 4.84 11.70 -18.00
CA ILE A 146 4.49 11.73 -19.44
C ILE A 146 4.85 13.08 -20.05
N MET A 147 4.49 14.19 -19.39
CA MET A 147 4.84 15.54 -19.86
C MET A 147 6.34 15.80 -19.87
N ALA A 148 7.14 15.17 -19.01
CA ALA A 148 8.59 15.29 -19.07
C ALA A 148 9.18 14.47 -20.24
N THR A 149 8.60 13.31 -20.54
CA THR A 149 9.16 12.36 -21.52
C THR A 149 8.57 12.46 -22.93
N HIS A 150 7.43 13.14 -23.13
CA HIS A 150 6.71 13.14 -24.42
C HIS A 150 7.56 13.57 -25.62
N LYS A 151 8.49 14.52 -25.43
CA LYS A 151 9.39 15.03 -26.49
C LYS A 151 10.43 14.03 -26.98
N PHE A 152 10.60 12.91 -26.26
CA PHE A 152 11.52 11.84 -26.64
C PHE A 152 10.78 10.63 -27.23
N ALA A 153 9.45 10.61 -27.12
CA ALA A 153 8.61 9.52 -27.62
C ALA A 153 8.13 9.76 -29.06
N PHE A 154 8.21 11.01 -29.55
CA PHE A 154 7.84 11.47 -30.88
C PHE A 154 8.85 12.53 -31.34
#